data_AF-A0AA40CR31-F1
#
_entry.id   AF-A0AA40CR31-F1
#
_cell.length_a   1.000
_cell.length_b   1.000
_cell.length_c   1.000
_cell.angle_alpha   90.00
_cell.angle_beta   90.00
_cell.angle_gamma   90.00
#
_symmetry.space_group_name_H-M   'P 1'
#
loop_
_entity.id
_entity.type
_entity.pdbx_description
1 polymer ?
#
loop_
_entity_poly.entity_id
_entity_poly.type
_entity_poly.pdbx_seq_one_letter_code
_entity_poly.pdbx_strand_id
1 'polypeptide(L)'
;MWLGRQQLKAVSSIIIIILSPKSMHAGQPGTKAPANLGYSNLYYHQKLVVLFAAGNSGLCDLKIDLPLMTNGVLSPANIPYYDPNKANQMQLRTLGDESVAKNVITVGSCESNRPLKQVSFSDKYPPGKNEKVWGDCFSNPKLHPQTKHTIIRDDDIADNPEGMAATSGRGPPNSGRRIKPDVVAPSSRILSARSTHLDIDRFQELSGLSQDPKWWLATGTSMATPLVAGCCAVVRGALRSPRSGANCPDPSAALIKAIIINGAVRLRGQYAAKGVKAEFGPVDDAPNYHYGFGRVNLDNSLQHVGRTFFDAAGKDAMEQGKSDFKVVIPIANVKPAVSQTLKVTLVWTDPDGEHIQNDLNLAVIAPDGKTERHGNMGDRTVFTGNADVDYDHDNNVEQVKWKGVQEGKYTVCVRAYNVHFGEKTQPFALAWRVYPTDDR
;
A
#
# COMPACT_ATOMS: atom_id res chain seq x y z
N MET A 1 1.72 23.33 7.72
CA MET A 1 1.49 22.76 6.38
C MET A 1 1.17 23.94 5.46
N TRP A 2 2.16 24.47 4.74
CA TRP A 2 1.97 25.64 3.87
C TRP A 2 1.89 25.15 2.43
N LEU A 3 0.68 25.19 1.86
CA LEU A 3 0.43 24.92 0.45
C LEU A 3 0.69 26.21 -0.33
N GLY A 4 1.89 26.32 -0.93
CA GLY A 4 2.22 27.42 -1.84
C GLY A 4 1.40 27.32 -3.12
N ARG A 5 0.74 28.43 -3.50
CA ARG A 5 -0.07 28.55 -4.71
C ARG A 5 0.77 28.35 -5.97
N GLN A 6 0.53 27.26 -6.69
CA GLN A 6 0.80 27.10 -8.11
C GLN A 6 -0.48 26.51 -8.73
N GLN A 7 -0.87 27.01 -9.90
CA GLN A 7 -2.17 26.80 -10.54
C GLN A 7 -2.56 25.32 -10.61
N LEU A 8 -3.77 24.99 -10.12
CA LEU A 8 -4.41 23.69 -10.19
C LEU A 8 -4.65 23.29 -11.66
N LYS A 9 -3.65 22.63 -12.28
CA LYS A 9 -3.91 21.67 -13.36
C LYS A 9 -4.35 20.37 -12.69
N ALA A 10 -5.43 19.77 -13.18
CA ALA A 10 -5.98 18.52 -12.65
C ALA A 10 -4.88 17.46 -12.58
N VAL A 11 -4.48 17.09 -11.37
CA VAL A 11 -3.46 16.06 -11.14
C VAL A 11 -4.21 14.74 -11.01
N SER A 12 -4.04 13.85 -12.00
CA SER A 12 -4.57 12.47 -11.98
C SER A 12 -3.96 11.61 -10.87
N SER A 13 -2.92 12.11 -10.20
CA SER A 13 -2.13 11.40 -9.19
C SER A 13 -1.80 12.33 -8.01
N ILE A 14 -2.40 12.12 -6.83
CA ILE A 14 -1.98 12.87 -5.61
C ILE A 14 -0.65 12.28 -5.14
N ILE A 15 0.45 13.03 -5.36
CA ILE A 15 1.74 12.75 -4.74
C ILE A 15 1.81 13.49 -3.41
N ILE A 16 1.80 12.74 -2.30
CA ILE A 16 2.03 13.32 -0.98
C ILE A 16 3.53 13.20 -0.68
N ILE A 17 4.15 14.33 -0.33
CA ILE A 17 5.56 14.44 0.02
C ILE A 17 5.64 14.84 1.50
N ILE A 18 6.02 13.91 2.38
CA ILE A 18 6.25 14.24 3.80
C ILE A 18 7.70 14.73 3.95
N LEU A 19 7.91 16.05 4.11
CA LEU A 19 9.23 16.72 4.24
C LEU A 19 9.82 16.75 5.67
N SER A 20 11.15 16.88 5.81
CA SER A 20 11.89 17.00 7.07
C SER A 20 12.26 18.46 7.28
N PRO A 21 12.21 18.96 8.51
CA PRO A 21 12.51 20.36 8.77
C PRO A 21 13.92 20.80 8.33
N LYS A 22 14.89 19.87 8.22
CA LYS A 22 16.28 20.21 7.81
C LYS A 22 16.46 20.43 6.29
N SER A 23 15.46 20.13 5.46
CA SER A 23 15.54 20.39 4.01
C SER A 23 15.07 21.79 3.61
N MET A 24 14.63 22.61 4.56
CA MET A 24 14.33 24.03 4.34
C MET A 24 15.49 24.89 4.85
N HIS A 25 16.60 24.93 4.10
CA HIS A 25 17.50 26.08 4.24
C HIS A 25 16.80 27.31 3.66
N ALA A 26 16.77 28.38 4.47
CA ALA A 26 16.21 29.67 4.12
C ALA A 26 16.88 30.20 2.84
N GLY A 27 16.18 30.07 1.71
CA GLY A 27 16.51 30.85 0.52
C GLY A 27 16.37 32.33 0.86
N GLN A 28 17.40 33.11 0.56
CA GLN A 28 17.38 34.56 0.73
C GLN A 28 16.12 35.16 0.07
N PRO A 29 15.52 36.20 0.68
CA PRO A 29 14.32 36.83 0.12
C PRO A 29 14.66 37.48 -1.22
N GLY A 30 14.15 36.93 -2.33
CA GLY A 30 14.25 37.55 -3.65
C GLY A 30 14.54 36.62 -4.83
N THR A 31 14.92 35.36 -4.63
CA THR A 31 15.16 34.44 -5.75
C THR A 31 13.89 33.67 -6.11
N LYS A 32 13.38 33.90 -7.32
CA LYS A 32 12.29 33.10 -7.91
C LYS A 32 12.71 31.63 -7.94
N ALA A 33 11.88 30.74 -7.38
CA ALA A 33 12.03 29.30 -7.56
C ALA A 33 12.05 28.99 -9.07
N PRO A 34 13.00 28.18 -9.57
CA PRO A 34 13.06 27.85 -10.99
C PRO A 34 11.82 27.03 -11.37
N ALA A 35 11.14 27.46 -12.43
CA ALA A 35 9.83 26.97 -12.89
C ALA A 35 9.85 25.57 -13.54
N ASN A 36 10.90 24.79 -13.36
CA ASN A 36 11.04 23.44 -13.92
C ASN A 36 11.78 22.53 -12.92
N LEU A 37 11.07 22.04 -11.91
CA LEU A 37 11.49 20.81 -11.24
C LEU A 37 11.01 19.65 -12.11
N GLY A 38 11.86 19.22 -13.04
CA GLY A 38 11.66 17.96 -13.75
C GLY A 38 11.59 16.80 -12.75
N TYR A 39 10.65 15.88 -12.98
CA TYR A 39 10.36 14.72 -12.14
C TYR A 39 11.56 13.80 -11.88
N SER A 40 12.68 13.96 -12.58
CA SER A 40 13.91 13.16 -12.46
C SER A 40 14.72 13.43 -11.19
N ASN A 41 14.59 14.59 -10.54
CA ASN A 41 15.47 14.97 -9.41
C ASN A 41 14.88 14.72 -8.01
N LEU A 42 13.69 14.10 -7.91
CA LEU A 42 13.05 13.78 -6.62
C LEU A 42 13.51 12.44 -6.02
N TYR A 43 14.34 11.67 -6.74
CA TYR A 43 14.67 10.28 -6.40
C TYR A 43 15.96 10.11 -5.57
N TYR A 44 16.78 11.15 -5.40
CA TYR A 44 18.13 11.04 -4.84
C TYR A 44 18.40 11.89 -3.58
N HIS A 45 17.49 11.83 -2.60
CA HIS A 45 17.82 12.34 -1.27
C HIS A 45 17.72 11.25 -0.20
N GLN A 46 18.89 10.75 0.22
CA GLN A 46 19.07 9.90 1.41
C GLN A 46 18.55 10.53 2.71
N LYS A 47 18.12 11.80 2.69
CA LYS A 47 17.64 12.54 3.85
C LYS A 47 16.15 12.87 3.82
N LEU A 48 15.36 12.39 2.82
CA LEU A 48 13.89 12.25 2.85
C LEU A 48 13.29 11.75 1.51
N VAL A 49 12.12 11.10 1.38
CA VAL A 49 10.71 11.52 1.59
C VAL A 49 9.88 10.23 1.42
N VAL A 50 8.93 9.91 2.31
CA VAL A 50 7.95 8.86 1.95
C VAL A 50 7.07 9.41 0.82
N LEU A 51 7.23 8.84 -0.37
CA LEU A 51 6.45 9.17 -1.55
C LEU A 51 5.22 8.26 -1.62
N PHE A 52 4.07 8.86 -1.87
CA PHE A 52 2.82 8.15 -2.08
C PHE A 52 2.37 8.26 -3.53
N ALA A 53 1.85 7.18 -4.08
CA ALA A 53 1.15 7.19 -5.36
C ALA A 53 -0.34 6.89 -5.12
N ALA A 54 -1.18 7.92 -5.28
CA ALA A 54 -2.60 7.74 -5.64
C ALA A 54 -2.71 7.70 -7.17
N GLY A 55 -3.74 7.05 -7.72
CA GLY A 55 -3.91 6.93 -9.18
C GLY A 55 -3.95 5.49 -9.70
N ASN A 56 -4.08 4.50 -8.82
CA ASN A 56 -4.39 3.13 -9.19
C ASN A 56 -5.90 2.87 -9.29
N SER A 57 -6.77 3.88 -9.43
CA SER A 57 -8.14 3.60 -9.84
C SER A 57 -8.14 3.41 -11.35
N GLY A 58 -8.63 2.32 -11.92
CA GLY A 58 -8.65 2.25 -13.39
C GLY A 58 -9.73 3.12 -14.06
N LEU A 59 -10.24 4.11 -13.31
CA LEU A 59 -10.93 5.31 -13.79
C LEU A 59 -9.95 6.44 -14.19
N CYS A 60 -8.65 6.31 -13.93
CA CYS A 60 -7.64 7.36 -14.15
C CYS A 60 -7.48 7.80 -15.63
N ASP A 61 -8.08 7.06 -16.58
CA ASP A 61 -8.10 7.43 -18.01
C ASP A 61 -9.42 8.06 -18.47
N LEU A 62 -10.31 8.47 -17.56
CA LEU A 62 -11.34 9.43 -17.93
C LEU A 62 -10.67 10.76 -18.23
N LYS A 63 -10.31 10.94 -19.51
CA LYS A 63 -10.04 12.24 -20.13
C LYS A 63 -11.13 13.21 -19.67
N ILE A 64 -10.81 14.04 -18.69
CA ILE A 64 -11.40 15.37 -18.60
C ILE A 64 -10.87 16.07 -19.84
N ASP A 65 -11.73 16.35 -20.81
CA ASP A 65 -11.38 17.09 -22.02
C ASP A 65 -10.67 18.41 -21.67
N LEU A 66 -9.35 18.34 -21.62
CA LEU A 66 -8.44 19.46 -21.69
C LEU A 66 -7.59 19.23 -22.94
N PRO A 67 -7.65 20.12 -23.94
CA PRO A 67 -6.97 19.91 -25.20
C PRO A 67 -5.48 20.15 -24.95
N LEU A 68 -4.71 19.07 -24.82
CA LEU A 68 -3.28 18.92 -25.15
C LEU A 68 -2.71 17.73 -24.37
N MET A 69 -2.81 16.54 -24.95
CA MET A 69 -1.76 15.51 -25.02
C MET A 69 -2.35 14.29 -25.74
N THR A 70 -2.08 14.24 -27.03
CA THR A 70 -2.42 13.16 -27.95
C THR A 70 -1.34 12.07 -27.91
N ASN A 71 -1.78 10.83 -28.11
CA ASN A 71 -1.01 9.61 -28.48
C ASN A 71 -0.69 8.62 -27.35
N GLY A 72 -1.76 8.08 -26.77
CA GLY A 72 -1.78 6.80 -26.07
C GLY A 72 -3.22 6.32 -25.98
N VAL A 73 -3.72 5.65 -27.02
CA VAL A 73 -5.07 5.08 -27.01
C VAL A 73 -5.04 3.83 -26.12
N LEU A 74 -5.32 3.97 -24.82
CA LEU A 74 -5.68 2.83 -24.00
C LEU A 74 -7.11 2.42 -24.38
N SER A 75 -7.24 1.17 -24.83
CA SER A 75 -8.49 0.67 -25.39
C SER A 75 -9.58 0.62 -24.29
N PRO A 76 -10.88 0.67 -24.66
CA PRO A 76 -12.00 0.50 -23.74
C PRO A 76 -11.99 -0.82 -22.93
N ALA A 77 -11.04 -1.73 -23.19
CA ALA A 77 -10.88 -3.02 -22.51
C ALA A 77 -10.06 -2.98 -21.20
N ASN A 78 -9.53 -1.81 -20.80
CA ASN A 78 -8.61 -1.68 -19.66
C ASN A 78 -9.21 -1.01 -18.42
N ILE A 79 -10.53 -0.84 -18.35
CA ILE A 79 -11.20 -0.34 -17.15
C ILE A 79 -11.45 -1.55 -16.23
N PRO A 80 -10.92 -1.57 -14.99
CA PRO A 80 -10.72 -2.75 -14.15
C PRO A 80 -12.03 -3.18 -13.51
N TYR A 81 -12.97 -3.68 -14.28
CA TYR A 81 -14.27 -4.05 -13.73
C TYR A 81 -14.59 -5.53 -13.84
N TYR A 82 -13.99 -6.23 -14.78
CA TYR A 82 -14.41 -7.58 -15.08
C TYR A 82 -13.30 -8.29 -15.86
N ASP A 83 -12.87 -9.46 -15.41
CA ASP A 83 -12.26 -10.40 -16.35
C ASP A 83 -13.42 -10.94 -17.22
N PRO A 84 -13.52 -10.56 -18.51
CA PRO A 84 -14.61 -10.99 -19.39
C PRO A 84 -14.76 -12.50 -19.48
N ASN A 85 -13.66 -13.22 -19.17
CA ASN A 85 -13.56 -14.66 -19.25
C ASN A 85 -13.72 -15.34 -17.88
N LYS A 86 -13.82 -14.58 -16.78
CA LYS A 86 -13.96 -15.12 -15.41
C LYS A 86 -14.98 -14.32 -14.62
N ALA A 87 -16.22 -14.80 -14.61
CA ALA A 87 -17.29 -14.22 -13.82
C ALA A 87 -16.85 -14.03 -12.35
N ASN A 88 -17.12 -12.84 -11.81
CA ASN A 88 -16.88 -12.46 -10.41
C ASN A 88 -15.39 -12.42 -9.98
N GLN A 89 -14.46 -12.15 -10.90
CA GLN A 89 -13.06 -11.88 -10.58
C GLN A 89 -12.61 -10.52 -11.13
N MET A 90 -11.80 -9.83 -10.32
CA MET A 90 -11.21 -8.54 -10.67
C MET A 90 -10.04 -8.69 -11.64
N GLN A 91 -9.94 -7.79 -12.61
CA GLN A 91 -8.84 -7.78 -13.58
C GLN A 91 -7.51 -7.40 -12.90
N LEU A 92 -6.50 -8.24 -13.09
CA LEU A 92 -5.12 -7.99 -12.69
C LEU A 92 -4.42 -7.06 -13.70
N ARG A 93 -3.29 -6.47 -13.30
CA ARG A 93 -2.45 -5.59 -14.14
C ARG A 93 -3.11 -4.28 -14.56
N THR A 94 -3.71 -3.60 -13.59
CA THR A 94 -4.53 -2.39 -13.78
C THR A 94 -4.00 -1.19 -13.00
N LEU A 95 -2.73 -1.25 -12.59
CA LEU A 95 -2.03 -0.15 -11.92
C LEU A 95 -1.55 0.89 -12.94
N GLY A 96 -1.72 2.18 -12.62
CA GLY A 96 -1.10 3.27 -13.37
C GLY A 96 0.41 3.35 -13.14
N ASP A 97 1.14 4.00 -14.06
CA ASP A 97 2.61 3.97 -14.13
C ASP A 97 3.30 4.49 -12.86
N GLU A 98 2.80 5.56 -12.24
CA GLU A 98 3.41 6.12 -11.02
C GLU A 98 3.20 5.20 -9.81
N SER A 99 2.13 4.41 -9.84
CA SER A 99 1.80 3.43 -8.80
C SER A 99 2.75 2.23 -8.82
N VAL A 100 3.56 2.07 -9.88
CA VAL A 100 4.51 0.97 -10.02
C VAL A 100 5.90 1.32 -9.51
N ALA A 101 6.17 2.50 -8.98
CA ALA A 101 7.50 2.84 -8.47
C ALA A 101 7.93 1.94 -7.27
N LYS A 102 9.20 1.52 -7.22
CA LYS A 102 9.75 0.63 -6.18
C LYS A 102 9.74 1.26 -4.79
N ASN A 103 10.13 2.54 -4.73
CA ASN A 103 10.41 3.25 -3.47
C ASN A 103 9.24 4.07 -2.93
N VAL A 104 8.06 3.97 -3.56
CA VAL A 104 6.84 4.62 -3.07
C VAL A 104 6.01 3.64 -2.22
N ILE A 105 5.17 4.19 -1.33
CA ILE A 105 4.05 3.46 -0.73
C ILE A 105 2.84 3.65 -1.67
N THR A 106 2.57 2.63 -2.48
CA THR A 106 1.39 2.56 -3.35
C THR A 106 0.22 2.07 -2.53
N VAL A 107 -0.88 2.83 -2.53
CA VAL A 107 -2.04 2.57 -1.68
C VAL A 107 -3.23 2.16 -2.53
N GLY A 108 -3.74 0.94 -2.33
CA GLY A 108 -5.00 0.47 -2.88
C GLY A 108 -6.19 0.82 -1.98
N SER A 109 -7.37 0.41 -2.41
CA SER A 109 -8.63 0.73 -1.72
C SER A 109 -9.38 -0.49 -1.27
N CYS A 110 -9.71 -0.53 0.01
CA CYS A 110 -10.76 -1.40 0.53
C CYS A 110 -12.01 -0.58 0.86
N GLU A 111 -13.13 -1.26 1.03
CA GLU A 111 -14.37 -0.56 1.36
C GLU A 111 -14.31 0.02 2.78
N SER A 112 -15.05 1.10 3.00
CA SER A 112 -15.40 1.55 4.34
C SER A 112 -16.60 0.75 4.86
N ASN A 113 -16.84 0.79 6.18
CA ASN A 113 -18.07 0.27 6.77
C ASN A 113 -19.08 1.40 7.00
N ARG A 114 -19.76 1.83 5.93
CA ARG A 114 -20.77 2.91 5.94
C ARG A 114 -21.97 2.55 5.06
N PRO A 115 -22.70 1.45 5.36
CA PRO A 115 -23.84 1.04 4.55
C PRO A 115 -24.96 2.08 4.63
N LEU A 116 -25.58 2.41 3.49
CA LEU A 116 -26.58 3.50 3.42
C LEU A 116 -27.87 3.23 4.21
N LYS A 117 -28.12 1.99 4.62
CA LYS A 117 -29.23 1.66 5.54
C LYS A 117 -29.12 2.32 6.91
N GLN A 118 -27.93 2.84 7.27
CA GLN A 118 -27.65 3.38 8.60
C GLN A 118 -27.41 4.89 8.65
N VAL A 119 -27.28 5.59 7.51
CA VAL A 119 -26.93 7.02 7.51
C VAL A 119 -27.68 7.79 6.43
N SER A 120 -28.60 8.68 6.84
CA SER A 120 -29.10 9.74 5.96
C SER A 120 -28.13 10.91 6.01
N PHE A 121 -27.59 11.28 4.86
CA PHE A 121 -26.71 12.45 4.75
C PHE A 121 -27.37 13.65 4.05
N SER A 122 -28.69 13.59 3.80
CA SER A 122 -29.54 14.77 3.51
C SER A 122 -31.03 14.39 3.49
N ASP A 123 -31.91 15.34 3.81
CA ASP A 123 -33.37 15.20 3.63
C ASP A 123 -33.76 15.02 2.15
N LYS A 124 -32.86 15.40 1.23
CA LYS A 124 -33.02 15.24 -0.22
C LYS A 124 -32.81 13.79 -0.69
N TYR A 125 -32.20 12.94 0.14
CA TYR A 125 -31.88 11.54 -0.17
C TYR A 125 -32.26 10.62 1.01
N PRO A 126 -33.52 10.13 1.06
CA PRO A 126 -33.99 9.28 2.16
C PRO A 126 -33.26 7.92 2.22
N PRO A 127 -33.09 7.33 3.43
CA PRO A 127 -32.50 6.00 3.60
C PRO A 127 -33.17 4.94 2.72
N GLY A 128 -32.37 4.05 2.12
CA GLY A 128 -32.85 2.90 1.35
C GLY A 128 -33.33 3.18 -0.09
N LYS A 129 -33.30 4.44 -0.58
CA LYS A 129 -33.68 4.77 -1.97
C LYS A 129 -32.51 5.04 -2.92
N ASN A 130 -31.27 5.03 -2.44
CA ASN A 130 -30.08 5.36 -3.23
C ASN A 130 -28.87 4.52 -2.82
N GLU A 131 -29.03 3.21 -2.59
CA GLU A 131 -27.89 2.31 -2.38
C GLU A 131 -26.93 2.45 -3.56
N LYS A 132 -25.87 3.24 -3.39
CA LYS A 132 -24.85 3.41 -4.41
C LYS A 132 -24.08 2.10 -4.46
N VAL A 133 -24.29 1.39 -5.56
CA VAL A 133 -23.56 0.17 -5.86
C VAL A 133 -22.38 0.49 -6.77
N TRP A 134 -21.41 -0.42 -6.86
CA TRP A 134 -20.27 -0.19 -7.73
C TRP A 134 -20.69 0.06 -9.19
N GLY A 135 -21.79 -0.54 -9.64
CA GLY A 135 -22.39 -0.31 -10.96
C GLY A 135 -22.73 1.16 -11.26
N ASP A 136 -23.05 1.96 -10.25
CA ASP A 136 -23.34 3.40 -10.42
C ASP A 136 -22.08 4.22 -10.67
N CYS A 137 -20.93 3.74 -10.20
CA CYS A 137 -19.62 4.40 -10.40
C CYS A 137 -19.12 4.26 -11.85
N PHE A 138 -19.78 3.47 -12.69
CA PHE A 138 -19.33 3.14 -14.05
C PHE A 138 -20.13 3.97 -15.06
N SER A 139 -19.75 5.25 -15.19
CA SER A 139 -20.58 6.32 -15.77
C SER A 139 -20.65 6.38 -17.31
N ASN A 140 -20.59 5.25 -18.05
CA ASN A 140 -20.81 5.31 -19.50
C ASN A 140 -21.71 4.19 -20.07
N PRO A 141 -23.02 4.45 -20.21
CA PRO A 141 -23.96 3.53 -20.88
C PRO A 141 -23.65 3.26 -22.36
N LYS A 142 -22.91 4.17 -23.06
CA LYS A 142 -22.56 4.03 -24.48
C LYS A 142 -21.30 3.19 -24.72
N LEU A 143 -20.38 3.13 -23.75
CA LEU A 143 -19.25 2.17 -23.76
C LEU A 143 -19.66 0.78 -23.24
N HIS A 144 -20.82 0.70 -22.58
CA HIS A 144 -21.31 -0.51 -21.94
C HIS A 144 -22.77 -0.82 -22.30
N PRO A 145 -23.07 -1.07 -23.58
CA PRO A 145 -24.38 -1.59 -23.97
C PRO A 145 -24.50 -3.02 -23.42
N GLN A 146 -25.30 -3.19 -22.37
CA GLN A 146 -25.91 -4.46 -21.94
C GLN A 146 -24.96 -5.66 -21.70
N THR A 147 -24.63 -6.03 -20.45
CA THR A 147 -24.30 -7.44 -20.10
C THR A 147 -24.38 -7.71 -18.59
N LYS A 148 -25.49 -8.31 -18.13
CA LYS A 148 -25.76 -9.07 -16.87
C LYS A 148 -25.41 -8.44 -15.50
N HIS A 149 -26.37 -8.52 -14.57
CA HIS A 149 -26.18 -8.34 -13.12
C HIS A 149 -25.01 -9.19 -12.63
N THR A 150 -24.08 -8.59 -11.88
CA THR A 150 -22.96 -9.30 -11.25
C THR A 150 -22.91 -8.95 -9.78
N ILE A 151 -22.32 -9.86 -9.00
CA ILE A 151 -22.21 -9.70 -7.55
C ILE A 151 -21.38 -8.49 -7.13
N ILE A 152 -20.46 -8.05 -7.99
CA ILE A 152 -19.61 -6.88 -7.79
C ILE A 152 -20.37 -5.62 -8.20
N ARG A 153 -21.03 -5.64 -9.37
CA ARG A 153 -21.79 -4.49 -9.89
C ARG A 153 -22.90 -4.07 -8.93
N ASP A 154 -23.59 -5.04 -8.34
CA ASP A 154 -24.75 -4.82 -7.47
C ASP A 154 -24.37 -4.75 -5.99
N ASP A 155 -23.07 -4.76 -5.66
CA ASP A 155 -22.57 -4.63 -4.28
C ASP A 155 -22.59 -3.18 -3.82
N ASP A 156 -22.96 -2.94 -2.56
CA ASP A 156 -22.83 -1.61 -1.95
C ASP A 156 -21.35 -1.21 -1.91
N ILE A 157 -21.04 0.03 -2.27
CA ILE A 157 -19.65 0.50 -2.30
C ILE A 157 -18.97 0.57 -0.93
N ALA A 158 -19.72 0.48 0.18
CA ALA A 158 -19.21 0.70 1.53
C ALA A 158 -19.92 -0.16 2.58
N ASP A 159 -20.07 -1.46 2.36
CA ASP A 159 -20.68 -2.38 3.34
C ASP A 159 -19.71 -3.37 3.96
N ASN A 160 -18.55 -3.65 3.34
CA ASN A 160 -17.64 -4.67 3.81
C ASN A 160 -16.17 -4.24 3.84
N PRO A 161 -15.63 -3.83 5.01
CA PRO A 161 -14.24 -3.41 5.11
C PRO A 161 -13.21 -4.53 4.91
N GLU A 162 -13.67 -5.78 4.78
CA GLU A 162 -12.84 -6.95 4.49
C GLU A 162 -12.72 -7.28 3.01
N GLY A 163 -13.37 -6.56 2.10
CA GLY A 163 -13.08 -6.69 0.69
C GLY A 163 -12.74 -5.36 0.01
N MET A 164 -12.32 -5.50 -1.24
CA MET A 164 -11.69 -4.41 -1.94
C MET A 164 -12.72 -3.57 -2.67
N ALA A 165 -12.45 -2.27 -2.76
CA ALA A 165 -13.22 -1.41 -3.64
C ALA A 165 -13.09 -1.90 -5.10
N ALA A 166 -14.22 -1.99 -5.81
CA ALA A 166 -14.22 -2.44 -7.20
C ALA A 166 -13.40 -1.51 -8.12
N THR A 167 -13.27 -0.23 -7.77
CA THR A 167 -12.44 0.71 -8.54
C THR A 167 -10.95 0.59 -8.24
N SER A 168 -10.52 -0.24 -7.27
CA SER A 168 -9.10 -0.39 -6.90
C SER A 168 -8.36 -1.23 -7.93
N GLY A 169 -7.35 -0.65 -8.56
CA GLY A 169 -6.40 -1.31 -9.43
C GLY A 169 -5.63 -2.40 -8.69
N ARG A 170 -5.26 -3.42 -9.45
CA ARG A 170 -4.67 -4.67 -8.98
C ARG A 170 -3.34 -4.87 -9.71
N GLY A 171 -2.33 -5.35 -8.98
CA GLY A 171 -1.07 -5.73 -9.58
C GLY A 171 -1.16 -7.02 -10.39
N PRO A 172 0.00 -7.58 -10.78
CA PRO A 172 1.29 -6.91 -10.78
C PRO A 172 1.33 -5.78 -11.83
N PRO A 173 2.34 -4.89 -11.82
CA PRO A 173 2.62 -3.99 -12.95
C PRO A 173 2.77 -4.73 -14.28
N ASN A 174 2.44 -4.11 -15.41
CA ASN A 174 2.66 -4.70 -16.74
C ASN A 174 4.13 -5.06 -17.01
N SER A 175 5.05 -4.28 -16.47
CA SER A 175 6.51 -4.45 -16.60
C SER A 175 7.11 -5.55 -15.73
N GLY A 176 6.35 -6.24 -14.87
CA GLY A 176 6.96 -7.26 -14.02
C GLY A 176 5.99 -8.05 -13.15
N ARG A 177 6.54 -8.55 -12.03
CA ARG A 177 5.86 -9.38 -11.03
C ARG A 177 5.85 -8.77 -9.63
N ARG A 178 6.19 -7.48 -9.51
CA ARG A 178 6.19 -6.77 -8.23
C ARG A 178 4.81 -6.75 -7.58
N ILE A 179 4.77 -7.02 -6.28
CA ILE A 179 3.59 -6.93 -5.44
C ILE A 179 3.23 -5.46 -5.28
N LYS A 180 2.14 -5.07 -5.93
CA LYS A 180 1.52 -3.76 -5.81
C LYS A 180 -0.01 -3.90 -5.82
N PRO A 181 -0.78 -3.04 -5.12
CA PRO A 181 -0.31 -1.97 -4.21
C PRO A 181 0.50 -2.53 -3.02
N ASP A 182 1.21 -1.70 -2.28
CA ASP A 182 1.93 -2.17 -1.08
C ASP A 182 0.93 -2.45 0.05
N VAL A 183 -0.01 -1.55 0.27
CA VAL A 183 -1.05 -1.65 1.31
C VAL A 183 -2.37 -1.11 0.78
N VAL A 184 -3.45 -1.35 1.51
CA VAL A 184 -4.76 -0.75 1.23
C VAL A 184 -5.31 0.00 2.44
N ALA A 185 -6.26 0.89 2.20
CA ALA A 185 -7.00 1.57 3.26
C ALA A 185 -8.46 1.82 2.83
N PRO A 186 -9.37 2.04 3.81
CA PRO A 186 -10.75 2.38 3.53
C PRO A 186 -10.86 3.61 2.62
N SER A 187 -11.71 3.54 1.61
CA SER A 187 -11.72 4.58 0.58
C SER A 187 -13.10 4.96 0.05
N SER A 188 -14.14 4.22 0.39
CA SER A 188 -15.50 4.52 -0.05
C SER A 188 -16.27 5.37 0.97
N ARG A 189 -17.03 6.35 0.47
CA ARG A 189 -17.81 7.29 1.30
C ARG A 189 -16.97 7.95 2.41
N ILE A 190 -15.76 8.39 2.08
CA ILE A 190 -14.88 9.10 3.01
C ILE A 190 -15.36 10.55 3.12
N LEU A 191 -15.77 10.93 4.33
CA LEU A 191 -16.16 12.30 4.64
C LEU A 191 -14.91 13.13 4.92
N SER A 192 -14.66 14.15 4.12
CA SER A 192 -13.50 15.04 4.27
C SER A 192 -13.84 16.49 3.96
N ALA A 193 -12.89 17.38 4.22
CA ALA A 193 -13.06 18.81 4.04
C ALA A 193 -13.44 19.15 2.60
N ARG A 194 -14.49 19.96 2.45
CA ARG A 194 -14.94 20.45 1.15
C ARG A 194 -14.32 21.80 0.85
N SER A 195 -13.76 21.95 -0.35
CA SER A 195 -13.34 23.27 -0.83
C SER A 195 -14.54 24.19 -1.00
N THR A 196 -14.40 25.43 -0.51
CA THR A 196 -15.44 26.47 -0.64
C THR A 196 -15.66 26.95 -2.08
N HIS A 197 -14.80 26.52 -3.02
CA HIS A 197 -14.88 26.88 -4.44
C HIS A 197 -15.39 25.72 -5.32
N LEU A 198 -15.81 24.60 -4.72
CA LEU A 198 -16.37 23.47 -5.47
C LEU A 198 -17.81 23.79 -5.91
N ASP A 199 -17.98 23.88 -7.21
CA ASP A 199 -19.27 23.92 -7.89
C ASP A 199 -19.90 22.51 -7.87
N ILE A 200 -21.01 22.37 -7.13
CA ILE A 200 -21.68 21.09 -6.88
C ILE A 200 -22.35 20.56 -8.15
N ASP A 201 -22.81 21.46 -9.02
CA ASP A 201 -23.62 21.09 -10.17
C ASP A 201 -22.83 20.30 -11.23
N ARG A 202 -21.49 20.33 -11.15
CA ARG A 202 -20.59 19.60 -12.06
C ARG A 202 -20.14 18.22 -11.57
N PHE A 203 -20.33 17.90 -10.29
CA PHE A 203 -19.86 16.63 -9.71
C PHE A 203 -21.05 15.80 -9.23
N GLN A 204 -21.67 15.07 -10.16
CA GLN A 204 -22.72 14.10 -9.83
C GLN A 204 -22.18 13.04 -8.85
N GLU A 205 -22.90 12.85 -7.75
CA GLU A 205 -22.41 12.13 -6.58
C GLU A 205 -22.50 10.61 -6.70
N LEU A 206 -21.33 10.00 -6.80
CA LEU A 206 -21.14 8.56 -6.64
C LEU A 206 -21.10 8.13 -5.15
N SER A 207 -20.84 9.07 -4.24
CA SER A 207 -20.56 8.79 -2.82
C SER A 207 -21.59 9.36 -1.84
N GLY A 208 -22.61 10.09 -2.33
CA GLY A 208 -23.62 10.80 -1.55
C GLY A 208 -23.25 12.23 -1.17
N LEU A 209 -24.23 12.99 -0.64
CA LEU A 209 -24.06 14.35 -0.14
C LEU A 209 -23.65 14.36 1.33
N SER A 210 -23.07 15.46 1.81
CA SER A 210 -23.06 15.78 3.24
C SER A 210 -24.15 16.80 3.55
N GLN A 211 -24.76 16.74 4.75
CA GLN A 211 -25.68 17.76 5.25
C GLN A 211 -24.96 19.07 5.56
N ASP A 212 -23.68 19.00 5.93
CA ASP A 212 -22.86 20.17 6.21
C ASP A 212 -22.09 20.57 4.95
N PRO A 213 -22.32 21.79 4.41
CA PRO A 213 -21.65 22.26 3.21
C PRO A 213 -20.12 22.44 3.36
N LYS A 214 -19.57 22.31 4.57
CA LYS A 214 -18.12 22.28 4.81
C LYS A 214 -17.48 20.90 4.58
N TRP A 215 -18.31 19.86 4.40
CA TRP A 215 -17.85 18.49 4.22
C TRP A 215 -18.35 17.88 2.91
N TRP A 216 -17.63 16.87 2.44
CA TRP A 216 -17.92 16.19 1.18
C TRP A 216 -17.59 14.71 1.30
N LEU A 217 -18.41 13.86 0.69
CA LEU A 217 -18.14 12.43 0.58
C LEU A 217 -17.49 12.13 -0.77
N ALA A 218 -16.37 11.42 -0.73
CA ALA A 218 -15.70 10.94 -1.93
C ALA A 218 -15.34 9.45 -1.80
N THR A 219 -15.21 8.79 -2.94
CA THR A 219 -14.82 7.39 -3.05
C THR A 219 -13.64 7.27 -4.00
N GLY A 220 -12.62 6.51 -3.61
CA GLY A 220 -11.52 6.14 -4.52
C GLY A 220 -10.16 6.08 -3.83
N THR A 221 -9.17 5.59 -4.55
CA THR A 221 -7.81 5.43 -4.00
C THR A 221 -7.16 6.76 -3.65
N SER A 222 -7.57 7.86 -4.28
CA SER A 222 -7.28 9.24 -3.88
C SER A 222 -7.72 9.59 -2.45
N MET A 223 -8.64 8.84 -1.85
CA MET A 223 -9.06 9.00 -0.44
C MET A 223 -8.32 8.03 0.49
N ALA A 224 -7.98 6.83 0.01
CA ALA A 224 -7.16 5.88 0.76
C ALA A 224 -5.73 6.41 0.98
N THR A 225 -5.11 6.97 -0.06
CA THR A 225 -3.73 7.47 -0.01
C THR A 225 -3.47 8.51 1.09
N PRO A 226 -4.26 9.60 1.23
CA PRO A 226 -4.05 10.57 2.31
C PRO A 226 -4.30 9.99 3.71
N LEU A 227 -5.15 8.98 3.87
CA LEU A 227 -5.31 8.28 5.15
C LEU A 227 -4.01 7.56 5.55
N VAL A 228 -3.41 6.81 4.63
CA VAL A 228 -2.12 6.13 4.88
C VAL A 228 -0.99 7.14 5.07
N ALA A 229 -1.00 8.27 4.36
CA ALA A 229 -0.03 9.34 4.59
C ALA A 229 -0.13 9.95 5.99
N GLY A 230 -1.36 10.13 6.51
CA GLY A 230 -1.60 10.50 7.90
C GLY A 230 -1.00 9.49 8.89
N CYS A 231 -1.24 8.19 8.66
CA CYS A 231 -0.63 7.11 9.47
C CYS A 231 0.91 7.18 9.46
N CYS A 232 1.51 7.39 8.29
CA CYS A 232 2.97 7.52 8.15
C CYS A 232 3.51 8.75 8.91
N ALA A 233 2.77 9.86 8.90
CA ALA A 233 3.14 11.05 9.67
C ALA A 233 3.13 10.79 11.18
N VAL A 234 2.13 10.04 11.68
CA VAL A 234 2.05 9.62 13.09
C VAL A 234 3.21 8.70 13.45
N VAL A 235 3.47 7.64 12.66
CA VAL A 235 4.59 6.72 12.88
C VAL A 235 5.93 7.48 12.90
N ARG A 236 6.15 8.36 11.92
CA ARG A 236 7.36 9.18 11.86
C ARG A 236 7.49 10.10 13.07
N GLY A 237 6.40 10.72 13.52
CA GLY A 237 6.37 11.53 14.73
C GLY A 237 6.72 10.73 15.98
N ALA A 238 6.19 9.50 16.08
CA ALA A 238 6.45 8.59 17.19
C ALA A 238 7.91 8.13 17.22
N LEU A 239 8.50 7.71 16.09
CA LEU A 239 9.91 7.29 15.99
C LEU A 239 10.89 8.40 16.43
N ARG A 240 10.58 9.66 16.05
CA ARG A 240 11.41 10.83 16.36
C ARG A 240 11.22 11.37 17.76
N SER A 241 10.12 11.02 18.43
CA SER A 241 9.79 11.52 19.76
C SER A 241 10.75 10.91 20.79
N PRO A 242 11.49 11.71 21.58
CA PRO A 242 12.33 11.18 22.66
C PRO A 242 11.55 10.38 23.71
N ARG A 243 10.23 10.61 23.80
CA ARG A 243 9.33 9.94 24.75
C ARG A 243 8.92 8.53 24.33
N SER A 244 9.20 8.11 23.09
CA SER A 244 8.75 6.83 22.56
C SER A 244 9.72 5.67 22.81
N GLY A 245 10.94 5.96 23.29
CA GLY A 245 12.00 4.97 23.44
C GLY A 245 12.58 4.44 22.12
N ALA A 246 12.15 4.96 20.97
CA ALA A 246 12.59 4.47 19.65
C ALA A 246 14.02 4.89 19.27
N ASN A 247 14.54 5.98 19.85
CA ASN A 247 15.87 6.51 19.57
C ASN A 247 16.18 6.66 18.07
N CYS A 248 15.20 7.06 17.25
CA CYS A 248 15.32 7.16 15.80
C CYS A 248 15.00 8.59 15.33
N PRO A 249 15.95 9.54 15.46
CA PRO A 249 15.70 10.95 15.14
C PRO A 249 15.53 11.23 13.63
N ASP A 250 16.06 10.36 12.78
CA ASP A 250 16.00 10.46 11.32
C ASP A 250 15.60 9.11 10.70
N PRO A 251 14.33 8.70 10.84
CA PRO A 251 13.86 7.41 10.31
C PRO A 251 13.87 7.41 8.78
N SER A 252 14.43 6.35 8.19
CA SER A 252 14.43 6.18 6.73
C SER A 252 13.03 5.98 6.16
N ALA A 253 12.86 6.25 4.86
CA ALA A 253 11.61 5.95 4.17
C ALA A 253 11.31 4.44 4.15
N ALA A 254 12.36 3.62 4.03
CA ALA A 254 12.28 2.17 4.11
C ALA A 254 11.74 1.71 5.48
N LEU A 255 12.20 2.33 6.58
CA LEU A 255 11.71 2.00 7.93
C LEU A 255 10.22 2.33 8.10
N ILE A 256 9.78 3.51 7.65
CA ILE A 256 8.36 3.89 7.73
C ILE A 256 7.51 2.91 6.92
N LYS A 257 7.95 2.54 5.71
CA LYS A 257 7.28 1.55 4.86
C LYS A 257 7.25 0.17 5.52
N ALA A 258 8.36 -0.30 6.11
CA ALA A 258 8.45 -1.58 6.81
C ALA A 258 7.46 -1.65 8.00
N ILE A 259 7.37 -0.60 8.81
CA ILE A 259 6.45 -0.53 9.97
C ILE A 259 4.98 -0.52 9.54
N ILE A 260 4.64 0.21 8.48
CA ILE A 260 3.27 0.26 7.95
C ILE A 260 2.87 -1.11 7.39
N ILE A 261 3.74 -1.74 6.60
CA ILE A 261 3.52 -3.06 6.01
C ILE A 261 3.46 -4.16 7.07
N ASN A 262 4.33 -4.12 8.08
CA ASN A 262 4.34 -5.12 9.14
C ASN A 262 3.10 -5.01 10.05
N GLY A 263 2.64 -3.79 10.34
CA GLY A 263 1.39 -3.54 11.06
C GLY A 263 0.13 -3.91 10.27
N ALA A 264 0.18 -3.91 8.94
CA ALA A 264 -0.97 -4.19 8.08
C ALA A 264 -1.60 -5.58 8.33
N VAL A 265 -2.91 -5.65 8.15
CA VAL A 265 -3.76 -6.82 8.40
C VAL A 265 -4.33 -7.35 7.09
N ARG A 266 -4.40 -8.67 6.97
CA ARG A 266 -4.96 -9.33 5.80
C ARG A 266 -6.46 -9.03 5.67
N LEU A 267 -6.92 -8.81 4.44
CA LEU A 267 -8.34 -8.82 4.10
C LEU A 267 -8.84 -10.25 3.84
N ARG A 268 -10.04 -10.56 4.32
CA ARG A 268 -10.69 -11.87 4.12
C ARG A 268 -11.36 -12.01 2.76
N GLY A 269 -11.62 -10.88 2.12
CA GLY A 269 -12.36 -10.77 0.87
C GLY A 269 -13.85 -10.76 1.12
N GLN A 270 -14.58 -10.40 0.07
CA GLN A 270 -16.02 -10.49 0.05
C GLN A 270 -16.50 -11.59 -0.90
N TYR A 271 -17.82 -11.80 -0.96
CA TYR A 271 -18.51 -12.75 -1.86
C TYR A 271 -18.45 -14.25 -1.53
N ALA A 272 -17.50 -14.75 -0.73
CA ALA A 272 -17.41 -16.19 -0.43
C ALA A 272 -18.71 -16.77 0.18
N ALA A 273 -19.34 -16.02 1.10
CA ALA A 273 -20.63 -16.40 1.70
C ALA A 273 -21.81 -16.36 0.72
N LYS A 274 -21.65 -15.72 -0.45
CA LYS A 274 -22.66 -15.63 -1.51
C LYS A 274 -22.52 -16.79 -2.54
N GLY A 275 -21.76 -17.85 -2.21
CA GLY A 275 -21.65 -19.07 -3.02
C GLY A 275 -20.79 -18.94 -4.28
N VAL A 276 -20.00 -17.87 -4.39
CA VAL A 276 -19.08 -17.63 -5.51
C VAL A 276 -17.62 -17.76 -5.06
N LYS A 277 -16.69 -17.84 -6.02
CA LYS A 277 -15.25 -17.88 -5.74
C LYS A 277 -14.86 -16.70 -4.85
N ALA A 278 -14.08 -16.96 -3.80
CA ALA A 278 -13.57 -15.93 -2.92
C ALA A 278 -12.77 -14.88 -3.71
N GLU A 279 -12.92 -13.61 -3.29
CA GLU A 279 -12.39 -12.44 -4.00
C GLU A 279 -10.89 -12.53 -4.33
N PHE A 280 -10.11 -13.18 -3.46
CA PHE A 280 -8.65 -13.26 -3.57
C PHE A 280 -8.12 -14.65 -3.94
N GLY A 281 -8.99 -15.60 -4.28
CA GLY A 281 -8.60 -16.99 -4.50
C GLY A 281 -8.34 -17.76 -3.18
N PRO A 282 -7.51 -18.82 -3.18
CA PRO A 282 -7.26 -19.64 -2.01
C PRO A 282 -6.63 -18.82 -0.87
N VAL A 283 -6.89 -19.25 0.36
CA VAL A 283 -6.46 -18.55 1.57
C VAL A 283 -4.99 -18.86 1.86
N ASP A 284 -4.06 -18.25 1.13
CA ASP A 284 -2.63 -18.23 1.50
C ASP A 284 -2.28 -16.94 2.25
N ASP A 285 -1.32 -16.98 3.16
CA ASP A 285 -0.87 -15.81 3.91
C ASP A 285 0.21 -15.00 3.19
N ALA A 286 0.50 -15.35 1.94
CA ALA A 286 1.42 -14.61 1.10
C ALA A 286 0.82 -13.24 0.74
N PRO A 287 1.65 -12.20 0.57
CA PRO A 287 1.21 -10.97 -0.07
C PRO A 287 0.69 -11.28 -1.48
N ASN A 288 -0.29 -10.50 -1.96
CA ASN A 288 -0.87 -10.73 -3.28
C ASN A 288 -1.13 -9.43 -4.03
N TYR A 289 -1.50 -9.59 -5.30
CA TYR A 289 -1.74 -8.48 -6.21
C TYR A 289 -3.06 -7.74 -5.99
N HIS A 290 -3.90 -8.18 -5.06
CA HIS A 290 -5.15 -7.51 -4.73
C HIS A 290 -4.95 -6.43 -3.67
N TYR A 291 -4.47 -6.83 -2.50
CA TYR A 291 -4.33 -5.94 -1.34
C TYR A 291 -2.88 -5.75 -0.87
N GLY A 292 -1.91 -6.24 -1.64
CA GLY A 292 -0.50 -6.19 -1.27
C GLY A 292 -0.25 -6.97 0.00
N PHE A 293 0.29 -6.26 0.99
CA PHE A 293 0.59 -6.77 2.32
C PHE A 293 -0.54 -6.55 3.35
N GLY A 294 -1.66 -5.95 2.94
CA GLY A 294 -2.87 -5.84 3.76
C GLY A 294 -3.40 -4.42 3.94
N ARG A 295 -4.51 -4.32 4.68
CA ARG A 295 -5.10 -3.06 5.15
C ARG A 295 -4.25 -2.47 6.26
N VAL A 296 -3.94 -1.18 6.19
CA VAL A 296 -3.18 -0.49 7.24
C VAL A 296 -3.91 -0.58 8.59
N ASN A 297 -3.19 -1.00 9.63
CA ASN A 297 -3.63 -0.94 11.03
C ASN A 297 -2.57 -0.13 11.81
N LEU A 298 -2.93 1.10 12.17
CA LEU A 298 -1.99 2.04 12.80
C LEU A 298 -1.60 1.59 14.21
N ASP A 299 -2.49 0.95 14.95
CA ASP A 299 -2.20 0.46 16.30
C ASP A 299 -1.12 -0.62 16.25
N ASN A 300 -1.27 -1.59 15.35
CA ASN A 300 -0.24 -2.62 15.09
C ASN A 300 1.08 -1.98 14.62
N SER A 301 1.03 -0.97 13.77
CA SER A 301 2.24 -0.24 13.33
C SER A 301 2.94 0.48 14.48
N LEU A 302 2.19 1.09 15.42
CA LEU A 302 2.77 1.81 16.54
C LEU A 302 3.41 0.89 17.59
N GLN A 303 3.05 -0.40 17.65
CA GLN A 303 3.69 -1.37 18.53
C GLN A 303 5.18 -1.57 18.23
N HIS A 304 5.64 -1.28 17.00
CA HIS A 304 7.06 -1.34 16.64
C HIS A 304 7.90 -0.26 17.32
N VAL A 305 7.30 0.90 17.56
CA VAL A 305 7.99 2.09 18.05
C VAL A 305 8.56 1.80 19.45
N GLY A 306 9.88 1.84 19.56
CA GLY A 306 10.60 1.59 20.82
C GLY A 306 11.07 0.16 21.05
N ARG A 307 10.78 -0.80 20.15
CA ARG A 307 11.03 -2.22 20.44
C ARG A 307 11.49 -3.08 19.26
N THR A 308 10.80 -3.07 18.13
CA THR A 308 10.89 -4.17 17.15
C THR A 308 11.13 -3.73 15.71
N PHE A 309 12.18 -2.93 15.51
CA PHE A 309 12.68 -2.56 14.19
C PHE A 309 14.21 -2.39 14.15
N PHE A 310 14.78 -2.44 12.94
CA PHE A 310 16.14 -1.98 12.61
C PHE A 310 16.08 -1.05 11.40
N ASP A 311 16.88 0.00 11.43
CA ASP A 311 17.09 0.94 10.31
C ASP A 311 18.59 0.91 9.96
N ALA A 312 18.97 -0.09 9.16
CA ALA A 312 20.35 -0.46 8.93
C ALA A 312 20.97 0.41 7.82
N ALA A 313 22.01 1.15 8.19
CA ALA A 313 22.73 2.06 7.30
C ALA A 313 24.23 2.10 7.65
N GLY A 314 25.06 2.68 6.77
CA GLY A 314 26.49 2.78 7.00
C GLY A 314 27.14 1.39 7.12
N LYS A 315 27.75 1.09 8.27
CA LYS A 315 28.43 -0.20 8.51
C LYS A 315 27.47 -1.41 8.55
N ASP A 316 26.19 -1.16 8.82
CA ASP A 316 25.17 -2.21 8.91
C ASP A 316 24.42 -2.39 7.57
N ALA A 317 24.77 -1.60 6.54
CA ALA A 317 24.26 -1.78 5.19
C ALA A 317 24.82 -3.07 4.56
N MET A 318 24.06 -3.70 3.67
CA MET A 318 24.44 -4.97 3.07
C MET A 318 25.42 -4.80 1.92
N GLU A 319 26.47 -5.61 1.90
CA GLU A 319 27.46 -5.68 0.81
C GLU A 319 27.53 -7.11 0.28
N GLN A 320 27.53 -7.26 -1.05
CA GLN A 320 27.60 -8.57 -1.69
C GLN A 320 28.92 -9.28 -1.35
N GLY A 321 28.84 -10.58 -1.03
CA GLY A 321 30.01 -11.38 -0.64
C GLY A 321 30.51 -11.14 0.79
N LYS A 322 29.85 -10.29 1.59
CA LYS A 322 30.07 -10.17 3.04
C LYS A 322 29.11 -11.06 3.83
N SER A 323 29.28 -11.07 5.15
CA SER A 323 28.43 -11.84 6.07
C SER A 323 26.99 -11.32 6.07
N ASP A 324 26.03 -12.25 6.16
CA ASP A 324 24.62 -11.94 6.38
C ASP A 324 24.42 -11.08 7.65
N PHE A 325 23.51 -10.11 7.58
CA PHE A 325 23.01 -9.44 8.78
C PHE A 325 22.09 -10.39 9.54
N LYS A 326 22.24 -10.47 10.87
CA LYS A 326 21.46 -11.38 11.72
C LYS A 326 20.89 -10.68 12.94
N VAL A 327 19.60 -10.89 13.21
CA VAL A 327 18.96 -10.54 14.47
C VAL A 327 18.27 -11.77 15.05
N VAL A 328 18.44 -11.98 16.36
CA VAL A 328 17.74 -13.03 17.10
C VAL A 328 16.48 -12.44 17.73
N ILE A 329 15.33 -13.02 17.42
CA ILE A 329 14.03 -12.69 18.01
C ILE A 329 13.67 -13.77 19.03
N PRO A 330 13.72 -13.47 20.35
CA PRO A 330 13.24 -14.39 21.36
C PRO A 330 11.71 -14.40 21.38
N ILE A 331 11.12 -15.59 21.26
CA ILE A 331 9.70 -15.84 21.47
C ILE A 331 9.55 -16.63 22.76
N ALA A 332 8.78 -16.10 23.72
CA ALA A 332 8.58 -16.69 25.03
C ALA A 332 7.12 -16.52 25.47
N ASN A 333 6.70 -17.35 26.43
CA ASN A 333 5.36 -17.37 27.01
C ASN A 333 4.25 -17.68 25.98
N VAL A 334 4.51 -18.58 25.04
CA VAL A 334 3.52 -19.05 24.07
C VAL A 334 2.53 -19.96 24.83
N LYS A 335 1.35 -19.43 25.15
CA LYS A 335 0.31 -20.21 25.82
C LYS A 335 -0.15 -21.35 24.90
N PRO A 336 -0.26 -22.61 25.37
CA PRO A 336 -0.66 -23.75 24.53
C PRO A 336 -1.99 -23.56 23.78
N ALA A 337 -2.91 -22.78 24.37
CA ALA A 337 -4.23 -22.51 23.80
C ALA A 337 -4.24 -21.40 22.72
N VAL A 338 -3.14 -20.65 22.55
CA VAL A 338 -3.08 -19.50 21.66
C VAL A 338 -1.84 -19.58 20.77
N SER A 339 -2.06 -20.07 19.54
CA SER A 339 -1.04 -20.04 18.48
C SER A 339 -0.53 -18.61 18.30
N GLN A 340 0.79 -18.43 18.23
CA GLN A 340 1.41 -17.14 17.92
C GLN A 340 1.84 -17.09 16.45
N THR A 341 1.91 -15.89 15.90
CA THR A 341 2.43 -15.61 14.57
C THR A 341 3.61 -14.66 14.68
N LEU A 342 4.75 -15.03 14.09
CA LEU A 342 5.88 -14.13 13.86
C LEU A 342 5.74 -13.52 12.46
N LYS A 343 5.66 -12.20 12.37
CA LYS A 343 5.66 -11.47 11.10
C LYS A 343 6.90 -10.60 11.01
N VAL A 344 7.74 -10.83 10.00
CA VAL A 344 8.98 -10.08 9.73
C VAL A 344 8.87 -9.44 8.36
N THR A 345 9.24 -8.16 8.24
CA THR A 345 9.20 -7.41 6.98
C THR A 345 10.52 -6.71 6.75
N LEU A 346 11.14 -7.01 5.62
CA LEU A 346 12.33 -6.36 5.07
C LEU A 346 11.90 -5.36 3.99
N VAL A 347 12.47 -4.15 4.01
CA VAL A 347 12.26 -3.13 2.97
C VAL A 347 13.58 -2.43 2.68
N TRP A 348 13.86 -2.17 1.40
CA TRP A 348 14.94 -1.27 1.02
C TRP A 348 14.50 -0.24 -0.02
N THR A 349 15.20 0.89 -0.03
CA THR A 349 15.09 1.90 -1.09
C THR A 349 16.08 1.50 -2.18
N ASP A 350 15.55 0.92 -3.25
CA ASP A 350 16.32 0.32 -4.35
C ASP A 350 16.70 1.39 -5.39
N PRO A 351 17.87 1.33 -6.04
CA PRO A 351 18.24 2.28 -7.10
C PRO A 351 17.22 2.38 -8.23
N ASP A 352 17.27 3.46 -9.00
CA ASP A 352 16.37 3.67 -10.12
C ASP A 352 16.52 2.59 -11.19
N GLY A 353 15.39 2.16 -11.76
CA GLY A 353 15.35 1.07 -12.74
C GLY A 353 13.98 0.40 -12.78
N GLU A 354 13.66 -0.23 -13.91
CA GLU A 354 12.38 -0.92 -14.15
C GLU A 354 12.19 -2.13 -13.22
N HIS A 355 13.26 -2.93 -13.08
CA HIS A 355 13.37 -4.09 -12.19
C HIS A 355 14.19 -3.76 -10.94
N ILE A 356 14.24 -4.67 -9.96
CA ILE A 356 15.12 -4.50 -8.80
C ILE A 356 16.58 -4.39 -9.26
N GLN A 357 17.34 -3.46 -8.69
CA GLN A 357 18.75 -3.27 -9.01
C GLN A 357 19.64 -3.96 -7.97
N ASN A 358 19.25 -3.83 -6.71
CA ASN A 358 19.82 -4.52 -5.58
C ASN A 358 18.82 -5.55 -5.06
N ASP A 359 19.31 -6.75 -4.80
CA ASP A 359 18.57 -7.93 -4.46
C ASP A 359 18.99 -8.43 -3.07
N LEU A 360 18.08 -8.24 -2.11
CA LEU A 360 18.25 -8.62 -0.71
C LEU A 360 17.23 -9.69 -0.33
N ASN A 361 17.74 -10.81 0.18
CA ASN A 361 16.91 -11.94 0.57
C ASN A 361 16.64 -11.94 2.08
N LEU A 362 15.39 -12.18 2.48
CA LEU A 362 14.95 -12.41 3.85
C LEU A 362 14.82 -13.91 4.11
N ALA A 363 15.47 -14.39 5.18
CA ALA A 363 15.22 -15.73 5.73
C ALA A 363 14.94 -15.64 7.24
N VAL A 364 14.01 -16.45 7.73
CA VAL A 364 13.75 -16.65 9.15
C VAL A 364 14.00 -18.10 9.46
N ILE A 365 14.88 -18.38 10.42
CA ILE A 365 15.30 -19.71 10.82
C ILE A 365 14.73 -20.00 12.22
N ALA A 366 14.11 -21.17 12.38
CA ALA A 366 13.53 -21.64 13.63
C ALA A 366 14.59 -21.99 14.69
N PRO A 367 14.18 -22.18 15.96
CA PRO A 367 15.09 -22.56 17.04
C PRO A 367 15.83 -23.89 16.81
N ASP A 368 15.30 -24.77 15.96
CA ASP A 368 15.95 -26.04 15.59
C ASP A 368 17.16 -25.86 14.65
N GLY A 369 17.35 -24.65 14.09
CA GLY A 369 18.40 -24.32 13.14
C GLY A 369 18.27 -24.98 11.76
N LYS A 370 17.16 -25.69 11.49
CA LYS A 370 16.94 -26.47 10.27
C LYS A 370 15.70 -26.04 9.51
N THR A 371 14.66 -25.64 10.22
CA THR A 371 13.42 -25.17 9.60
C THR A 371 13.57 -23.69 9.29
N GLU A 372 13.28 -23.29 8.06
CA GLU A 372 13.32 -21.89 7.65
C GLU A 372 12.10 -21.47 6.82
N ARG A 373 11.94 -20.17 6.65
CA ARG A 373 10.94 -19.51 5.80
C ARG A 373 11.62 -18.34 5.09
N HIS A 374 11.33 -18.16 3.81
CA HIS A 374 11.89 -17.07 3.00
C HIS A 374 10.83 -16.02 2.65
N GLY A 375 11.27 -14.78 2.44
CA GLY A 375 10.39 -13.66 2.15
C GLY A 375 9.51 -13.92 0.93
N ASN A 376 8.21 -13.61 1.07
CA ASN A 376 7.18 -13.74 0.02
C ASN A 376 6.96 -15.15 -0.55
N MET A 377 7.61 -16.19 0.01
CA MET A 377 7.45 -17.59 -0.43
C MET A 377 6.25 -18.32 0.23
N GLY A 378 5.36 -17.58 0.89
CA GLY A 378 4.17 -18.12 1.56
C GLY A 378 4.49 -19.19 2.61
N ASP A 379 3.68 -20.26 2.62
CA ASP A 379 3.85 -21.40 3.53
C ASP A 379 4.77 -22.50 2.96
N ARG A 380 5.67 -22.17 2.03
CA ARG A 380 6.70 -23.11 1.54
C ARG A 380 7.66 -23.50 2.66
N THR A 381 7.84 -24.81 2.86
CA THR A 381 8.75 -25.40 3.88
C THR A 381 9.92 -26.18 3.26
N VAL A 382 9.92 -26.37 1.94
CA VAL A 382 10.93 -27.16 1.23
C VAL A 382 11.71 -26.24 0.30
N PHE A 383 13.01 -26.08 0.60
CA PHE A 383 13.96 -25.31 -0.19
C PHE A 383 14.96 -26.24 -0.87
N THR A 384 15.34 -25.89 -2.09
CA THR A 384 16.19 -26.70 -2.95
C THR A 384 17.69 -26.46 -2.71
N GLY A 385 18.03 -25.40 -1.97
CA GLY A 385 19.38 -24.89 -1.83
C GLY A 385 19.81 -24.04 -3.03
N ASN A 386 18.93 -23.84 -4.02
CA ASN A 386 19.15 -22.94 -5.14
C ASN A 386 18.49 -21.59 -4.85
N ALA A 387 19.33 -20.57 -4.60
CA ALA A 387 18.87 -19.24 -4.27
C ALA A 387 17.90 -18.66 -5.30
N ASP A 388 18.13 -18.91 -6.60
CA ASP A 388 17.38 -18.35 -7.73
C ASP A 388 15.89 -18.73 -7.73
N VAL A 389 15.53 -19.81 -7.02
CA VAL A 389 14.15 -20.33 -6.96
C VAL A 389 13.60 -20.39 -5.53
N ASP A 390 14.46 -20.22 -4.54
CA ASP A 390 14.11 -20.32 -3.13
C ASP A 390 13.82 -18.95 -2.50
N TYR A 391 14.15 -17.86 -3.18
CA TYR A 391 13.92 -16.47 -2.73
C TYR A 391 13.13 -15.64 -3.76
N ASP A 392 12.67 -14.47 -3.31
CA ASP A 392 11.99 -13.48 -4.15
C ASP A 392 13.01 -12.57 -4.81
N HIS A 393 13.03 -12.54 -6.13
CA HIS A 393 13.96 -11.72 -6.92
C HIS A 393 13.24 -10.60 -7.70
N ASP A 394 11.99 -10.30 -7.33
CA ASP A 394 11.15 -9.32 -8.00
C ASP A 394 10.90 -8.10 -7.10
N ASN A 395 10.90 -8.25 -5.78
CA ASN A 395 10.38 -7.26 -4.84
C ASN A 395 11.42 -6.64 -3.92
N ASN A 396 11.37 -5.30 -3.77
CA ASN A 396 12.13 -4.58 -2.74
C ASN A 396 11.45 -4.54 -1.36
N VAL A 397 10.49 -5.44 -1.17
CA VAL A 397 9.78 -5.68 0.09
C VAL A 397 9.60 -7.19 0.21
N GLU A 398 10.18 -7.77 1.26
CA GLU A 398 10.04 -9.19 1.56
C GLU A 398 9.38 -9.38 2.92
N GLN A 399 8.43 -10.32 3.00
CA GLN A 399 7.74 -10.63 4.25
C GLN A 399 7.69 -12.13 4.52
N VAL A 400 8.04 -12.50 5.75
CA VAL A 400 7.75 -13.81 6.31
C VAL A 400 6.62 -13.65 7.33
N LYS A 401 5.55 -14.42 7.17
CA LYS A 401 4.46 -14.55 8.16
C LYS A 401 4.38 -16.00 8.60
N TRP A 402 5.06 -16.31 9.71
CA TRP A 402 5.15 -17.67 10.24
C TRP A 402 4.11 -17.87 11.33
N LYS A 403 3.06 -18.64 11.03
CA LYS A 403 2.02 -19.03 11.99
C LYS A 403 2.44 -20.25 12.83
N GLY A 404 1.95 -20.33 14.06
CA GLY A 404 2.22 -21.48 14.94
C GLY A 404 3.67 -21.55 15.41
N VAL A 405 4.32 -20.39 15.56
CA VAL A 405 5.68 -20.34 16.09
C VAL A 405 5.73 -20.88 17.52
N GLN A 406 6.79 -21.63 17.80
CA GLN A 406 7.03 -22.22 19.11
C GLN A 406 7.89 -21.28 19.95
N GLU A 407 8.01 -21.57 21.25
CA GLU A 407 8.99 -20.87 22.08
C GLU A 407 10.41 -21.13 21.59
N GLY A 408 11.26 -20.10 21.66
CA GLY A 408 12.66 -20.21 21.32
C GLY A 408 13.20 -18.98 20.59
N LYS A 409 14.42 -19.12 20.10
CA LYS A 409 15.16 -18.05 19.42
C LYS A 409 15.06 -18.25 17.92
N TYR A 410 14.29 -17.40 17.26
CA TYR A 410 14.25 -17.34 15.81
C TYR A 410 15.36 -16.42 15.31
N THR A 411 16.10 -16.84 14.29
CA THR A 411 17.14 -16.01 13.68
C THR A 411 16.62 -15.44 12.38
N VAL A 412 16.52 -14.12 12.29
CA VAL A 412 16.23 -13.41 11.04
C VAL A 412 17.56 -13.08 10.38
N CYS A 413 17.69 -13.46 9.11
CA CYS A 413 18.86 -13.23 8.28
C CYS A 413 18.46 -12.34 7.10
N VAL A 414 19.28 -11.33 6.81
CA VAL A 414 19.22 -10.54 5.57
C VAL A 414 20.52 -10.78 4.81
N ARG A 415 20.41 -11.17 3.54
CA ARG A 415 21.54 -11.50 2.67
C ARG A 415 21.54 -10.61 1.43
N ALA A 416 22.69 -10.10 1.04
CA ALA A 416 22.88 -9.50 -0.28
C ALA A 416 23.11 -10.60 -1.31
N TYR A 417 22.08 -10.94 -2.09
CA TYR A 417 22.23 -11.85 -3.23
C TYR A 417 23.00 -11.15 -4.35
N ASN A 418 22.56 -9.94 -4.70
CA ASN A 418 23.22 -9.08 -5.68
C ASN A 418 23.12 -7.62 -5.27
N VAL A 419 24.24 -6.88 -5.24
CA VAL A 419 24.23 -5.42 -5.01
C VAL A 419 24.98 -4.79 -6.17
N HIS A 420 24.28 -4.01 -6.98
CA HIS A 420 24.80 -3.44 -8.21
C HIS A 420 26.07 -2.62 -7.95
N PHE A 421 27.03 -2.75 -8.88
CA PHE A 421 28.44 -2.34 -8.72
C PHE A 421 28.65 -0.87 -8.34
N GLY A 422 27.69 0.01 -8.64
CA GLY A 422 27.78 1.45 -8.39
C GLY A 422 27.66 1.86 -6.92
N GLU A 423 26.88 1.15 -6.10
CA GLU A 423 26.59 1.58 -4.72
C GLU A 423 27.47 0.93 -3.66
N LYS A 424 28.08 -0.23 -3.98
CA LYS A 424 28.87 -1.10 -3.07
C LYS A 424 28.11 -1.64 -1.85
N THR A 425 27.13 -0.91 -1.33
CA THR A 425 26.31 -1.29 -0.17
C THR A 425 24.85 -0.87 -0.35
N GLN A 426 23.91 -1.67 0.13
CA GLN A 426 22.47 -1.37 0.16
C GLN A 426 21.97 -1.28 1.63
N PRO A 427 21.58 -0.08 2.11
CA PRO A 427 20.85 0.10 3.36
C PRO A 427 19.47 -0.56 3.31
N PHE A 428 18.94 -0.99 4.46
CA PHE A 428 17.62 -1.62 4.54
C PHE A 428 16.96 -1.35 5.90
N ALA A 429 15.67 -1.65 6.00
CA ALA A 429 14.94 -1.63 7.25
C ALA A 429 14.24 -2.97 7.51
N LEU A 430 14.21 -3.36 8.78
CA LEU A 430 13.44 -4.49 9.28
C LEU A 430 12.40 -4.02 10.28
N ALA A 431 11.20 -4.60 10.23
CA ALA A 431 10.21 -4.51 11.30
C ALA A 431 9.69 -5.91 11.59
N TRP A 432 9.45 -6.22 12.87
CA TRP A 432 8.87 -7.51 13.25
C TRP A 432 7.86 -7.39 14.38
N ARG A 433 6.91 -8.33 14.44
CA ARG A 433 5.99 -8.48 15.56
C ARG A 433 5.66 -9.94 15.81
N VAL A 434 5.40 -10.25 17.07
CA VAL A 434 4.84 -11.53 17.52
C VAL A 434 3.48 -11.21 18.13
N TYR A 435 2.44 -11.89 17.67
CA TYR A 435 1.07 -11.64 18.07
C TYR A 435 0.27 -12.94 18.03
N PRO A 436 -0.84 -13.05 18.78
CA PRO A 436 -1.73 -14.19 18.67
C PRO A 436 -2.22 -14.34 17.21
N THR A 437 -2.23 -15.56 16.68
CA THR A 437 -2.62 -15.85 15.29
C THR A 437 -4.05 -15.41 14.98
N ASP A 438 -4.91 -15.35 15.99
CA ASP A 438 -6.30 -14.89 15.88
C ASP A 438 -6.49 -13.40 16.18
N ASP A 439 -5.43 -12.69 16.61
CA ASP A 439 -5.47 -11.26 16.89
C ASP A 439 -5.51 -10.46 15.58
N ARG A 440 -6.51 -9.59 15.47
CA ARG A 440 -6.77 -8.77 14.28
C ARG A 440 -6.13 -7.40 14.41
#